data_AF-A0A535A8M9-F1
#
_entry.id   AF-A0A535A8M9-F1
#
_cell.length_a   1.000
_cell.length_b   1.000
_cell.length_c   1.000
_cell.angle_alpha   90.00
_cell.angle_beta   90.00
_cell.angle_gamma   90.00
#
_symmetry.space_group_name_H-M   'P 1'
#
loop_
_entity.id
_entity.type
_entity.pdbx_description
1 polymer ?
#
loop_
_entity_poly.entity_id
_entity_poly.type
_entity_poly.pdbx_seq_one_letter_code
_entity_poly.pdbx_strand_id
1 'polypeptide(L)'
;FFFDIPAFGRFVASVLRGAPDPTQLQRGRDTFAGYNTLAIALSVPVSLLQPMAGNTLGLAARTQRLKSAIRKKTGAHIGFPRKSSPHNFLNLDRMGNPAVNVALLPFPRKNAYNLASTEDDAKGKFASDIVGTLTALGTSQDNINLLAQVAVLKGDFLRLDLGKANSGPGGGNNTGAGFPNGRRLVDDTIDTILAIVTNGAITTGDNVNANDVPLRDAFPFFAPPQQPFPSGTVDDRTRN
;
A
#
# COMPACT_ATOMS: atom_id res chain seq x y z
N PHE A 1 -4.56 -0.10 8.46
CA PHE A 1 -4.53 -1.38 7.73
C PHE A 1 -3.27 -2.12 8.11
N PHE A 2 -3.45 -3.37 8.47
CA PHE A 2 -2.42 -4.39 8.60
C PHE A 2 -2.46 -5.26 7.33
N PHE A 3 -1.40 -6.03 7.05
CA PHE A 3 -1.45 -7.05 6.02
C PHE A 3 -0.58 -8.25 6.42
N ASP A 4 -1.19 -9.40 6.72
CA ASP A 4 -0.46 -10.66 6.92
C ASP A 4 0.05 -11.21 5.58
N ILE A 5 1.16 -10.67 5.09
CA ILE A 5 1.81 -11.09 3.83
C ILE A 5 2.15 -12.60 3.84
N PRO A 6 2.70 -13.19 4.93
CA PRO A 6 2.89 -14.63 5.00
C PRO A 6 1.60 -15.45 4.83
N ALA A 7 0.51 -15.07 5.50
CA ALA A 7 -0.80 -15.72 5.34
C ALA A 7 -1.31 -15.59 3.91
N PHE A 8 -1.20 -14.40 3.32
CA PHE A 8 -1.58 -14.16 1.93
C PHE A 8 -0.77 -15.05 0.97
N GLY A 9 0.53 -15.19 1.16
CA GLY A 9 1.35 -16.09 0.35
C GLY A 9 0.90 -17.56 0.41
N ARG A 10 0.44 -18.02 1.58
CA ARG A 10 -0.13 -19.38 1.74
C ARG A 10 -1.49 -19.51 1.07
N PHE A 11 -2.34 -18.48 1.17
CA PHE A 11 -3.60 -18.41 0.44
C PHE A 11 -3.37 -18.45 -1.08
N VAL A 12 -2.45 -17.65 -1.62
CA VAL A 12 -2.11 -17.70 -3.05
C VAL A 12 -1.65 -19.11 -3.45
N ALA A 13 -0.79 -19.75 -2.65
CA ALA A 13 -0.34 -21.11 -2.91
C ALA A 13 -1.45 -22.17 -2.84
N SER A 14 -2.52 -21.95 -2.07
CA SER A 14 -3.68 -22.85 -2.04
C SER A 14 -4.56 -22.66 -3.29
N VAL A 15 -4.79 -21.41 -3.70
CA VAL A 15 -5.48 -21.07 -4.95
C VAL A 15 -4.77 -21.67 -6.17
N LEU A 16 -3.45 -21.49 -6.28
CA LEU A 16 -2.67 -22.01 -7.42
C LEU A 16 -2.61 -23.55 -7.47
N ARG A 17 -2.90 -24.24 -6.37
CA ARG A 17 -3.04 -25.71 -6.33
C ARG A 17 -4.47 -26.19 -6.62
N GLY A 18 -5.38 -25.28 -6.93
CA GLY A 18 -6.79 -25.60 -7.22
C GLY A 18 -7.64 -25.88 -5.98
N ALA A 19 -7.13 -25.59 -4.78
CA ALA A 19 -7.86 -25.76 -3.52
C ALA A 19 -7.75 -24.48 -2.68
N PRO A 20 -8.45 -23.39 -3.04
CA PRO A 20 -8.46 -22.15 -2.28
C PRO A 20 -8.80 -22.41 -0.80
N ASP A 21 -7.91 -21.96 0.08
CA ASP A 21 -8.03 -22.14 1.53
C ASP A 21 -7.99 -20.77 2.22
N PRO A 22 -9.15 -20.12 2.44
CA PRO A 22 -9.22 -18.82 3.09
C PRO A 22 -8.88 -18.89 4.59
N THR A 23 -8.85 -20.08 5.21
CA THR A 23 -8.51 -20.22 6.63
C THR A 23 -7.08 -19.77 6.94
N GLN A 24 -6.21 -19.73 5.92
CA GLN A 24 -4.86 -19.17 6.05
C GLN A 24 -4.86 -17.71 6.53
N LEU A 25 -5.91 -16.94 6.23
CA LEU A 25 -6.05 -15.52 6.57
C LEU A 25 -6.78 -15.30 7.91
N GLN A 26 -7.23 -16.35 8.59
CA GLN A 26 -8.02 -16.23 9.83
C GLN A 26 -7.17 -16.03 11.10
N ARG A 27 -5.85 -15.97 10.96
CA ARG A 27 -4.94 -15.84 12.11
C ARG A 27 -5.20 -14.57 12.91
N GLY A 28 -5.55 -13.46 12.25
CA GLY A 28 -5.93 -12.20 12.89
C GLY A 28 -4.85 -11.59 13.77
N ARG A 29 -3.58 -11.94 13.53
CA ARG A 29 -2.46 -11.53 14.37
C ARG A 29 -1.77 -10.31 13.80
N ASP A 30 -1.98 -9.15 14.41
CA ASP A 30 -1.22 -7.95 14.09
C ASP A 30 0.24 -8.09 14.55
N THR A 31 1.15 -8.35 13.63
CA THR A 31 2.57 -8.48 13.97
C THR A 31 3.23 -7.15 14.38
N PHE A 32 2.57 -6.02 14.15
CA PHE A 32 3.01 -4.69 14.59
C PHE A 32 2.49 -4.32 15.99
N ALA A 33 1.49 -5.03 16.53
CA ALA A 33 0.98 -4.77 17.87
C ALA A 33 2.10 -4.86 18.93
N GLY A 34 2.12 -3.88 19.83
CA GLY A 34 3.16 -3.69 20.84
C GLY A 34 4.45 -3.02 20.32
N TYR A 35 4.51 -2.61 19.04
CA TYR A 35 5.62 -1.83 18.50
C TYR A 35 5.18 -0.45 18.05
N ASN A 36 6.11 0.50 18.16
CA ASN A 36 5.94 1.82 17.56
C ASN A 36 6.22 1.76 16.05
N THR A 37 5.32 2.33 15.26
CA THR A 37 5.56 2.65 13.86
C THR A 37 5.95 4.12 13.71
N LEU A 38 6.83 4.41 12.75
CA LEU A 38 7.19 5.79 12.44
C LEU A 38 6.18 6.37 11.46
N ALA A 39 5.58 7.50 11.81
CA ALA A 39 4.68 8.24 10.94
C ALA A 39 5.15 9.70 10.79
N ILE A 40 5.02 10.23 9.57
CA ILE A 40 5.12 11.66 9.29
C ILE A 40 3.71 12.12 8.95
N ALA A 41 3.18 13.05 9.73
CA ALA A 41 1.87 13.63 9.51
C ALA A 41 2.01 15.11 9.14
N LEU A 42 1.29 15.54 8.10
CA LEU A 42 1.26 16.92 7.63
C LEU A 42 -0.17 17.44 7.66
N SER A 43 -0.37 18.65 8.20
CA SER A 43 -1.63 19.38 8.14
C SER A 43 -1.43 20.59 7.24
N VAL A 44 -1.99 20.55 6.04
CA VAL A 44 -1.81 21.59 5.02
C VAL A 44 -3.19 22.19 4.70
N PRO A 45 -3.35 23.53 4.78
CA PRO A 45 -4.58 24.19 4.34
C PRO A 45 -4.90 23.84 2.88
N VAL A 46 -6.15 23.49 2.60
CA VAL A 46 -6.61 23.14 1.24
C VAL A 46 -6.37 24.29 0.25
N SER A 47 -6.41 25.55 0.71
CA SER A 47 -6.10 26.72 -0.11
C SER A 47 -4.67 26.74 -0.68
N LEU A 48 -3.73 26.01 -0.08
CA LEU A 48 -2.36 25.84 -0.58
C LEU A 48 -2.23 24.65 -1.55
N LEU A 49 -3.26 23.80 -1.64
CA LEU A 49 -3.31 22.59 -2.46
C LEU A 49 -4.29 22.82 -3.61
N GLN A 50 -3.94 23.71 -4.54
CA GLN A 50 -4.76 23.93 -5.74
C GLN A 50 -4.39 22.92 -6.84
N PRO A 51 -5.24 21.93 -7.15
CA PRO A 51 -4.98 21.02 -8.25
C PRO A 51 -5.02 21.77 -9.59
N MET A 52 -4.20 21.32 -10.55
CA MET A 52 -4.16 21.93 -11.90
C MET A 52 -5.47 21.74 -12.68
N ALA A 53 -6.25 20.71 -12.35
CA ALA A 53 -7.57 20.45 -12.91
C ALA A 53 -8.39 19.55 -11.96
N GLY A 54 -9.70 19.76 -11.89
CA GLY A 54 -10.62 18.99 -11.03
C GLY A 54 -10.38 19.21 -9.54
N ASN A 55 -10.77 18.23 -8.72
CA ASN A 55 -10.61 18.27 -7.25
C ASN A 55 -9.64 17.21 -6.72
N THR A 56 -9.01 16.43 -7.59
CA THR A 56 -8.18 15.29 -7.17
C THR A 56 -6.71 15.69 -7.03
N LEU A 57 -6.16 15.44 -5.84
CA LEU A 57 -4.73 15.49 -5.58
C LEU A 57 -4.14 14.07 -5.62
N GLY A 58 -3.06 13.87 -6.37
CA GLY A 58 -2.29 12.63 -6.37
C GLY A 58 -1.12 12.69 -5.40
N LEU A 59 -0.94 11.65 -4.58
CA LEU A 59 0.21 11.49 -3.70
C LEU A 59 0.97 10.21 -4.05
N ALA A 60 2.25 10.35 -4.39
CA ALA A 60 3.17 9.24 -4.59
C ALA A 60 4.35 9.37 -3.63
N ALA A 61 4.60 8.34 -2.82
CA ALA A 61 5.79 8.25 -1.99
C ALA A 61 6.84 7.35 -2.66
N ARG A 62 8.08 7.81 -2.69
CA ARG A 62 9.22 7.09 -3.29
C ARG A 62 10.41 7.13 -2.35
N THR A 63 11.06 5.99 -2.16
CA THR A 63 12.36 5.92 -1.50
C THR A 63 13.44 6.05 -2.56
N GLN A 64 14.36 6.99 -2.36
CA GLN A 64 15.42 7.27 -3.31
C GLN A 64 16.79 7.19 -2.65
N ARG A 65 17.80 6.79 -3.42
CA ARG A 65 19.21 6.94 -3.03
C ARG A 65 19.99 7.68 -4.09
N LEU A 66 21.10 8.30 -3.69
CA LEU A 66 22.08 8.82 -4.64
C LEU A 66 22.64 7.67 -5.48
N LYS A 67 22.79 7.91 -6.78
CA LYS A 67 23.47 6.98 -7.68
C LYS A 67 24.96 6.99 -7.36
N SER A 68 25.48 5.84 -6.95
CA SER A 68 26.91 5.62 -6.74
C SER A 68 27.53 5.01 -8.01
N ALA A 69 28.71 5.50 -8.38
CA ALA A 69 29.57 4.88 -9.37
C ALA A 69 30.70 4.15 -8.64
N ILE A 70 30.91 2.87 -8.94
CA ILE A 70 32.06 2.11 -8.42
C ILE A 70 33.17 2.21 -9.46
N ARG A 71 34.34 2.70 -9.05
CA ARG A 71 35.54 2.70 -9.91
C ARG A 71 36.35 1.44 -9.60
N LYS A 72 36.51 0.55 -10.57
CA LYS A 72 37.43 -0.60 -10.45
C LYS A 72 38.88 -0.07 -10.42
N LYS A 73 39.79 -0.85 -9.83
CA LYS A 73 41.24 -0.59 -9.89
C LYS A 73 41.76 -0.47 -11.33
N THR A 74 41.11 -1.13 -12.29
CA THR A 74 41.43 -1.07 -13.73
C THR A 74 41.03 0.25 -14.40
N GLY A 75 40.46 1.21 -13.66
CA GLY A 75 39.92 2.46 -14.23
C GLY A 75 38.52 2.33 -14.81
N ALA A 76 38.00 1.10 -14.97
CA ALA A 76 36.64 0.86 -15.44
C ALA A 76 35.59 1.34 -14.43
N HIS A 77 34.53 1.98 -14.92
CA HIS A 77 33.37 2.38 -14.13
C HIS A 77 32.30 1.29 -14.18
N ILE A 78 31.80 0.86 -13.03
CA ILE A 78 30.59 0.04 -12.91
C ILE A 78 29.51 0.88 -12.23
N GLY A 79 28.28 0.77 -12.75
CA GLY A 79 27.15 1.53 -12.25
C GLY A 79 26.90 2.80 -13.07
N PHE A 80 26.09 3.69 -12.53
CA PHE A 80 25.64 4.86 -13.28
C PHE A 80 26.78 5.88 -13.41
N PRO A 81 26.96 6.52 -14.58
CA PRO A 81 27.93 7.59 -14.72
C PRO A 81 27.65 8.65 -13.66
N ARG A 82 28.70 9.09 -12.95
CA ARG A 82 28.63 10.23 -12.04
C ARG A 82 28.35 11.47 -12.89
N LYS A 83 27.09 11.74 -13.21
CA LYS A 83 26.70 13.06 -13.71
C LYS A 83 26.96 14.06 -12.58
N SER A 84 27.57 15.18 -12.92
CA SER A 84 27.88 16.30 -12.02
C SER A 84 26.65 17.05 -11.50
N SER A 85 25.43 16.56 -11.74
CA SER A 85 24.20 17.17 -11.24
C SER A 85 23.94 16.79 -9.77
N PRO A 86 23.58 17.76 -8.91
CA PRO A 86 23.21 17.53 -7.51
C PRO A 86 21.92 16.69 -7.32
N HIS A 87 21.21 16.35 -8.40
CA HIS A 87 19.95 15.60 -8.40
C HIS A 87 20.09 14.18 -8.98
N ASN A 88 21.21 13.50 -8.73
CA ASN A 88 21.43 12.16 -9.28
C ASN A 88 20.85 11.05 -8.39
N PHE A 89 19.54 11.09 -8.15
CA PHE A 89 18.82 10.08 -7.36
C PHE A 89 18.28 8.93 -8.23
N LEU A 90 18.17 7.75 -7.64
CA LEU A 90 17.53 6.56 -8.20
C LEU A 90 16.41 6.11 -7.26
N ASN A 91 15.24 5.83 -7.80
CA ASN A 91 14.15 5.20 -7.06
C ASN A 91 14.57 3.78 -6.66
N LEU A 92 14.39 3.45 -5.38
CA LEU A 92 14.61 2.11 -4.84
C LEU A 92 13.31 1.39 -4.60
N ASP A 93 12.30 2.14 -4.18
CA ASP A 93 11.00 1.62 -3.85
C ASP A 93 9.93 2.70 -4.04
N ARG A 94 8.71 2.24 -4.30
CA ARG A 94 7.52 3.10 -4.38
C ARG A 94 6.29 2.32 -3.96
N MET A 95 5.38 3.03 -3.32
CA MET A 95 4.08 2.50 -2.91
C MET A 95 3.05 3.62 -3.04
N GLY A 96 2.05 3.40 -3.90
CA GLY A 96 0.85 4.22 -3.97
C GLY A 96 -0.32 3.48 -3.36
N ASN A 97 -1.08 2.78 -4.20
CA ASN A 97 -2.23 1.99 -3.82
C ASN A 97 -1.79 0.75 -3.03
N PRO A 98 -2.52 0.39 -1.94
CA PRO A 98 -2.23 -0.82 -1.18
C PRO A 98 -2.20 -2.08 -2.05
N ALA A 99 -1.42 -3.06 -1.63
CA ALA A 99 -1.24 -4.37 -2.26
C ALA A 99 -0.63 -4.42 -3.68
N VAL A 100 -0.52 -3.32 -4.45
CA VAL A 100 -0.02 -3.35 -5.83
C VAL A 100 1.41 -3.88 -5.92
N ASN A 101 2.38 -3.14 -5.38
CA ASN A 101 3.80 -3.56 -5.38
C ASN A 101 4.05 -4.71 -4.38
N VAL A 102 3.26 -4.77 -3.31
CA VAL A 102 3.44 -5.73 -2.21
C VAL A 102 3.02 -7.14 -2.63
N ALA A 103 1.85 -7.28 -3.26
CA ALA A 103 1.17 -8.56 -3.46
C ALA A 103 0.77 -8.86 -4.91
N LEU A 104 0.31 -7.87 -5.69
CA LEU A 104 -0.22 -8.11 -7.04
C LEU A 104 0.86 -8.15 -8.11
N LEU A 105 1.96 -7.41 -7.90
CA LEU A 105 3.06 -7.41 -8.84
C LEU A 105 3.94 -8.65 -8.66
N PRO A 106 4.17 -9.45 -9.73
CA PRO A 106 5.05 -10.61 -9.68
C PRO A 106 6.47 -10.27 -9.20
N PHE A 107 7.06 -11.15 -8.40
CA PHE A 107 8.39 -10.93 -7.81
C PHE A 107 9.48 -10.51 -8.81
N PRO A 108 9.62 -11.13 -10.01
CA PRO A 108 10.65 -10.73 -10.98
C PRO A 108 10.48 -9.31 -11.52
N ARG A 109 9.28 -8.72 -11.38
CA ARG A 109 8.93 -7.41 -11.91
C ARG A 109 9.14 -6.28 -10.90
N LYS A 110 9.28 -6.60 -9.60
CA LYS A 110 9.40 -5.62 -8.52
C LYS A 110 10.53 -4.60 -8.73
N ASN A 111 11.71 -5.05 -9.14
CA ASN A 111 12.82 -4.12 -9.43
C ASN A 111 12.50 -3.16 -10.59
N ALA A 112 11.93 -3.67 -11.68
CA ALA A 112 11.56 -2.85 -12.83
C ALA A 112 10.44 -1.86 -12.47
N TYR A 113 9.48 -2.30 -11.67
CA TYR A 113 8.41 -1.47 -11.14
C TYR A 113 8.93 -0.35 -10.25
N ASN A 114 9.76 -0.67 -9.25
CA ASN A 114 10.35 0.31 -8.33
C ASN A 114 11.18 1.40 -9.05
N LEU A 115 11.78 1.05 -10.17
CA LEU A 115 12.55 1.98 -11.02
C LEU A 115 11.68 2.81 -11.97
N ALA A 116 10.45 2.39 -12.24
CA ALA A 116 9.52 3.08 -13.14
C ALA A 116 8.81 4.26 -12.44
N SER A 117 8.08 5.03 -13.24
CA SER A 117 7.26 6.14 -12.76
C SER A 117 5.77 5.79 -12.75
N THR A 118 4.97 6.63 -12.10
CA THR A 118 3.50 6.52 -12.07
C THR A 118 2.89 6.75 -13.45
N GLU A 119 3.56 7.52 -14.31
CA GLU A 119 3.16 7.73 -15.71
C GLU A 119 3.42 6.48 -16.56
N ASP A 120 4.50 5.75 -16.31
CA ASP A 120 4.76 4.46 -16.95
C ASP A 120 3.67 3.43 -16.61
N ASP A 121 3.20 3.43 -15.35
CA ASP A 121 2.10 2.59 -14.91
C ASP A 121 0.80 2.93 -15.66
N ALA A 122 0.46 4.22 -15.73
CA ALA A 122 -0.73 4.71 -16.43
C ALA A 122 -0.72 4.42 -17.94
N LYS A 123 0.46 4.26 -18.53
CA LYS A 123 0.66 3.77 -19.91
C LYS A 123 0.53 2.26 -20.05
N GLY A 124 0.25 1.53 -18.97
CA GLY A 124 0.00 0.10 -18.96
C GLY A 124 1.24 -0.78 -18.87
N LYS A 125 2.43 -0.24 -18.54
CA LYS A 125 3.70 -0.99 -18.54
C LYS A 125 3.69 -2.27 -17.70
N PHE A 126 2.89 -2.30 -16.63
CA PHE A 126 2.75 -3.44 -15.71
C PHE A 126 1.31 -3.96 -15.66
N ALA A 127 0.43 -3.52 -16.56
CA ALA A 127 -0.97 -3.90 -16.57
C ALA A 127 -1.13 -5.41 -16.77
N SER A 128 -0.44 -5.98 -17.75
CA SER A 128 -0.47 -7.43 -18.01
C SER A 128 0.08 -8.25 -16.86
N ASP A 129 1.11 -7.76 -16.16
CA ASP A 129 1.69 -8.42 -14.98
C ASP A 129 0.64 -8.51 -13.85
N ILE A 130 -0.04 -7.40 -13.54
CA ILE A 130 -1.05 -7.32 -12.48
C ILE A 130 -2.30 -8.13 -12.85
N VAL A 131 -2.79 -7.98 -14.09
CA VAL A 131 -3.95 -8.75 -14.59
C VAL A 131 -3.64 -10.25 -14.58
N GLY A 132 -2.44 -10.66 -14.99
CA GLY A 132 -2.01 -12.04 -14.94
C GLY A 132 -2.06 -12.63 -13.51
N THR A 133 -1.60 -11.88 -12.51
CA THR A 133 -1.73 -12.29 -11.10
C THR A 133 -3.19 -12.42 -10.68
N LEU A 134 -4.04 -11.43 -10.98
CA LEU A 134 -5.46 -11.45 -10.61
C LEU A 134 -6.20 -12.63 -11.27
N THR A 135 -5.95 -12.87 -12.56
CA THR A 135 -6.52 -14.02 -13.29
C THR A 135 -6.08 -15.34 -12.66
N ALA A 136 -4.80 -15.47 -12.27
CA ALA A 136 -4.30 -16.66 -11.59
C ALA A 136 -4.91 -16.87 -10.20
N LEU A 137 -5.37 -15.79 -9.55
CA LEU A 137 -6.13 -15.83 -8.29
C LEU A 137 -7.62 -16.13 -8.50
N GLY A 138 -8.08 -16.26 -9.74
CA GLY A 138 -9.49 -16.48 -10.07
C GLY A 138 -10.37 -15.24 -9.92
N THR A 139 -9.79 -14.04 -9.87
CA THR A 139 -10.55 -12.79 -9.83
C THR A 139 -11.38 -12.64 -11.12
N SER A 140 -12.66 -12.29 -10.98
CA SER A 140 -13.57 -12.11 -12.12
C SER A 140 -13.14 -10.94 -13.00
N GLN A 141 -13.52 -10.95 -14.27
CA GLN A 141 -13.18 -9.88 -15.20
C GLN A 141 -13.75 -8.52 -14.73
N ASP A 142 -14.93 -8.51 -14.13
CA ASP A 142 -15.55 -7.29 -13.58
C ASP A 142 -14.72 -6.70 -12.43
N ASN A 143 -14.23 -7.55 -11.52
CA ASN A 143 -13.36 -7.13 -10.42
C ASN A 143 -11.97 -6.70 -10.90
N ILE A 144 -11.43 -7.36 -11.93
CA ILE A 144 -10.19 -6.92 -12.60
C ILE A 144 -10.37 -5.52 -13.19
N ASN A 145 -11.48 -5.27 -13.89
CA ASN A 145 -11.79 -3.98 -14.48
C ASN A 145 -11.95 -2.90 -13.40
N LEU A 146 -12.58 -3.22 -12.27
CA LEU A 146 -12.71 -2.33 -11.12
C LEU A 146 -11.33 -1.93 -10.56
N LEU A 147 -10.47 -2.91 -10.26
CA LEU A 147 -9.12 -2.66 -9.72
C LEU A 147 -8.23 -1.92 -10.72
N ALA A 148 -8.39 -2.18 -12.02
CA ALA A 148 -7.65 -1.48 -13.07
C ALA A 148 -7.93 0.04 -13.05
N GLN A 149 -9.15 0.48 -12.73
CA GLN A 149 -9.47 1.90 -12.59
C GLN A 149 -8.80 2.58 -11.39
N VAL A 150 -8.42 1.79 -10.37
CA VAL A 150 -7.78 2.29 -9.14
C VAL A 150 -6.26 2.35 -9.31
N ALA A 151 -5.63 1.27 -9.76
CA ALA A 151 -4.17 1.13 -9.68
C ALA A 151 -3.44 1.14 -11.03
N VAL A 152 -4.12 0.76 -12.12
CA VAL A 152 -3.45 0.49 -13.41
C VAL A 152 -3.62 1.69 -14.35
N LEU A 153 -4.85 2.01 -14.74
CA LEU A 153 -5.14 3.01 -15.78
C LEU A 153 -4.77 4.44 -15.39
N LYS A 154 -4.74 4.71 -14.10
CA LYS A 154 -4.45 6.04 -13.55
C LYS A 154 -3.05 6.12 -12.94
N GLY A 155 -2.26 5.06 -12.99
CA GLY A 155 -0.94 4.94 -12.35
C GLY A 155 -0.98 4.72 -10.83
N ASP A 156 0.15 4.30 -10.24
CA ASP A 156 0.19 3.94 -8.82
C ASP A 156 0.45 5.12 -7.88
N PHE A 157 -0.61 5.85 -7.54
CA PHE A 157 -0.62 6.88 -6.50
C PHE A 157 -1.93 6.86 -5.73
N LEU A 158 -1.89 7.31 -4.47
CA LEU A 158 -3.09 7.57 -3.70
C LEU A 158 -3.77 8.84 -4.22
N ARG A 159 -5.10 8.82 -4.26
CA ARG A 159 -5.91 9.92 -4.75
C ARG A 159 -6.73 10.48 -3.60
N LEU A 160 -6.63 11.78 -3.40
CA LEU A 160 -7.44 12.52 -2.45
C LEU A 160 -8.38 13.45 -3.22
N ASP A 161 -9.68 13.32 -3.03
CA ASP A 161 -10.67 14.27 -3.55
C ASP A 161 -10.89 15.41 -2.54
N LEU A 162 -10.42 16.61 -2.88
CA LEU A 162 -10.55 17.81 -2.04
C LEU A 162 -12.00 18.32 -1.93
N GLY A 163 -12.91 17.85 -2.79
CA GLY A 163 -14.34 18.12 -2.69
C GLY A 163 -15.05 17.21 -1.67
N LYS A 164 -14.36 16.19 -1.13
CA LYS A 164 -14.91 15.25 -0.15
C LYS A 164 -14.29 15.53 1.22
N ALA A 165 -14.87 16.47 1.95
CA ALA A 165 -14.42 16.79 3.30
C ALA A 165 -14.51 15.56 4.22
N ASN A 166 -13.43 15.28 4.95
CA ASN A 166 -13.41 14.24 5.98
C ASN A 166 -12.96 14.86 7.29
N SER A 167 -13.89 15.01 8.22
CA SER A 167 -13.68 15.64 9.53
C SER A 167 -14.33 14.80 10.62
N GLY A 168 -13.92 15.03 11.87
CA GLY A 168 -14.44 14.34 13.05
C GLY A 168 -13.42 13.47 13.78
N PRO A 169 -13.88 12.72 14.80
CA PRO A 169 -13.07 11.80 15.62
C PRO A 169 -12.22 10.83 14.80
N GLY A 170 -11.08 10.40 15.35
CA GLY A 170 -10.20 9.41 14.72
C GLY A 170 -9.69 9.76 13.32
N GLY A 171 -9.68 11.04 12.94
CA GLY A 171 -9.30 11.48 11.59
C GLY A 171 -10.45 11.47 10.57
N GLY A 172 -11.70 11.34 11.03
CA GLY A 172 -12.92 11.61 10.26
C GLY A 172 -13.76 10.38 9.90
N ASN A 173 -15.06 10.61 9.73
CA ASN A 173 -16.08 9.57 9.60
C ASN A 173 -16.79 9.54 8.23
N ASN A 174 -16.35 10.34 7.25
CA ASN A 174 -17.00 10.39 5.93
C ASN A 174 -16.65 9.16 5.09
N THR A 175 -17.58 8.23 4.95
CA THR A 175 -17.40 7.01 4.13
C THR A 175 -17.11 7.30 2.65
N GLY A 176 -17.59 8.43 2.12
CA GLY A 176 -17.30 8.87 0.76
C GLY A 176 -15.85 9.32 0.54
N ALA A 177 -15.08 9.53 1.61
CA ALA A 177 -13.64 9.82 1.56
C ALA A 177 -12.77 8.57 1.83
N GLY A 178 -13.39 7.39 1.95
CA GLY A 178 -12.70 6.13 2.16
C GLY A 178 -12.08 5.54 0.89
N PHE A 179 -11.25 4.52 1.07
CA PHE A 179 -10.66 3.76 -0.04
C PHE A 179 -11.75 3.17 -0.96
N PRO A 180 -11.62 3.23 -2.30
CA PRO A 180 -10.48 3.72 -3.08
C PRO A 180 -10.52 5.21 -3.47
N ASN A 181 -11.54 5.98 -3.05
CA ASN A 181 -11.74 7.40 -3.40
C ASN A 181 -10.98 8.37 -2.47
N GLY A 182 -9.99 7.84 -1.76
CA GLY A 182 -9.33 8.43 -0.61
C GLY A 182 -8.73 7.31 0.23
N ARG A 183 -8.42 7.62 1.48
CA ARG A 183 -8.09 6.62 2.49
C ARG A 183 -8.18 7.28 3.86
N ARG A 184 -9.10 6.81 4.70
CA ARG A 184 -9.17 7.18 6.11
C ARG A 184 -8.23 6.33 6.93
N LEU A 185 -7.88 6.80 8.13
CA LEU A 185 -7.02 6.06 9.05
C LEU A 185 -7.65 4.74 9.51
N VAL A 186 -8.98 4.71 9.59
CA VAL A 186 -9.78 3.55 10.00
C VAL A 186 -10.12 2.60 8.85
N ASP A 187 -9.79 2.95 7.59
CA ASP A 187 -10.12 2.06 6.47
C ASP A 187 -9.23 0.82 6.52
N ASP A 188 -9.87 -0.35 6.55
CA ASP A 188 -9.20 -1.60 6.22
C ASP A 188 -9.19 -1.83 4.71
N THR A 189 -8.11 -1.34 4.10
CA THR A 189 -7.91 -1.47 2.67
C THR A 189 -7.62 -2.91 2.25
N ILE A 190 -7.07 -3.74 3.14
CA ILE A 190 -6.73 -5.13 2.81
C ILE A 190 -7.99 -5.98 2.78
N ASP A 191 -8.91 -5.80 3.71
CA ASP A 191 -10.22 -6.44 3.66
C ASP A 191 -10.98 -6.09 2.39
N THR A 192 -10.98 -4.79 2.04
CA THR A 192 -11.62 -4.31 0.80
C THR A 192 -11.00 -4.97 -0.43
N ILE A 193 -9.66 -5.05 -0.49
CA ILE A 193 -8.94 -5.65 -1.62
C ILE A 193 -9.16 -7.17 -1.67
N LEU A 194 -9.10 -7.86 -0.54
CA LEU A 194 -9.33 -9.31 -0.47
C LEU A 194 -10.75 -9.66 -0.90
N ALA A 195 -11.75 -8.90 -0.48
CA ALA A 195 -13.12 -9.07 -0.93
C ALA A 195 -13.22 -8.94 -2.46
N ILE A 196 -12.59 -7.93 -3.07
CA ILE A 196 -12.63 -7.74 -4.53
C ILE A 196 -11.86 -8.86 -5.25
N VAL A 197 -10.62 -9.16 -4.84
CA VAL A 197 -9.74 -10.16 -5.49
C VAL A 197 -10.35 -11.56 -5.43
N THR A 198 -11.08 -11.88 -4.36
CA THR A 198 -11.69 -13.20 -4.15
C THR A 198 -13.16 -13.28 -4.57
N ASN A 199 -13.67 -12.28 -5.29
CA ASN A 199 -15.06 -12.23 -5.74
C ASN A 199 -16.08 -12.32 -4.60
N GLY A 200 -15.75 -11.73 -3.44
CA GLY A 200 -16.57 -11.73 -2.24
C GLY A 200 -16.49 -13.01 -1.41
N ALA A 201 -15.63 -13.97 -1.75
CA ALA A 201 -15.46 -15.19 -0.94
C ALA A 201 -14.81 -14.91 0.43
N ILE A 202 -13.98 -13.87 0.53
CA ILE A 202 -13.35 -13.43 1.78
C ILE A 202 -13.89 -12.04 2.14
N THR A 203 -14.84 -11.98 3.06
CA THR A 203 -15.47 -10.73 3.52
C THR A 203 -14.93 -10.22 4.85
N THR A 204 -14.26 -11.07 5.64
CA THR A 204 -13.62 -10.74 6.91
C THR A 204 -12.13 -10.39 6.76
N GLY A 205 -11.67 -10.31 5.50
CA GLY A 205 -10.29 -10.01 5.10
C GLY A 205 -9.19 -10.77 5.84
N ASP A 206 -8.24 -10.04 6.44
CA ASP A 206 -7.08 -10.64 7.15
C ASP A 206 -7.31 -10.84 8.66
N ASN A 207 -8.55 -10.60 9.10
CA ASN A 207 -9.02 -10.76 10.46
C ASN A 207 -8.30 -9.85 11.47
N VAL A 208 -7.69 -8.74 11.04
CA VAL A 208 -7.20 -7.65 11.90
C VAL A 208 -8.07 -6.41 11.70
N ASN A 209 -9.10 -6.27 12.54
CA ASN A 209 -10.18 -5.28 12.36
C ASN A 209 -10.00 -4.01 13.20
N ALA A 210 -8.93 -3.91 14.00
CA ALA A 210 -8.67 -2.76 14.86
C ALA A 210 -7.19 -2.40 14.93
N ASN A 211 -6.92 -1.11 15.12
CA ASN A 211 -5.59 -0.65 15.50
C ASN A 211 -5.25 -1.15 16.91
N ASP A 212 -3.98 -1.48 17.14
CA ASP A 212 -3.48 -1.90 18.45
C ASP A 212 -3.83 -0.90 19.57
N VAL A 213 -3.69 0.39 19.28
CA VAL A 213 -4.15 1.46 20.16
C VAL A 213 -5.10 2.42 19.45
N PRO A 214 -6.17 2.88 20.12
CA PRO A 214 -7.15 3.76 19.51
C PRO A 214 -6.55 5.04 18.92
N LEU A 215 -7.17 5.49 17.83
CA LEU A 215 -6.89 6.82 17.27
C LEU A 215 -7.38 7.90 18.23
N ARG A 216 -6.75 9.07 18.16
CA ARG A 216 -7.11 10.29 18.87
C ARG A 216 -8.05 11.14 18.01
N ASP A 217 -8.75 12.07 18.65
CA ASP A 217 -9.67 13.00 17.99
C ASP A 217 -9.02 14.33 17.59
N ALA A 218 -7.70 14.41 17.72
CA ALA A 218 -6.91 15.57 17.32
C ALA A 218 -5.72 15.14 16.49
N PHE A 219 -5.38 15.94 15.47
CA PHE A 219 -4.20 15.75 14.64
C PHE A 219 -2.94 15.52 15.51
N PRO A 220 -2.06 14.55 15.19
CA PRO A 220 -2.03 13.72 13.98
C PRO A 220 -2.95 12.49 13.99
N PHE A 221 -3.90 12.42 14.92
CA PHE A 221 -4.90 11.35 15.11
C PHE A 221 -4.32 9.98 15.48
N PHE A 222 -3.02 9.73 15.33
CA PHE A 222 -2.36 8.53 15.84
C PHE A 222 -2.10 8.61 17.34
N ALA A 223 -2.11 7.44 17.99
CA ALA A 223 -1.68 7.30 19.38
C ALA A 223 -0.22 7.76 19.58
N PRO A 224 0.14 8.27 20.77
CA PRO A 224 1.54 8.53 21.09
C PRO A 224 2.36 7.23 21.10
N PRO A 225 3.70 7.31 20.98
CA PRO A 225 4.56 6.15 21.12
C PRO A 225 4.34 5.43 22.46
N GLN A 226 4.31 4.11 22.43
CA GLN A 226 4.09 3.23 23.57
C GLN A 226 5.41 2.62 24.04
N GLN A 227 5.47 2.28 25.32
CA GLN A 227 6.54 1.43 25.84
C GLN A 227 6.28 -0.02 25.42
N PRO A 228 7.34 -0.85 25.27
CA PRO A 228 7.16 -2.29 25.15
C PRO A 228 6.32 -2.82 26.31
N PHE A 229 5.59 -3.91 26.08
CA PHE A 229 4.90 -4.60 27.16
C PHE A 229 5.88 -4.98 28.29
N PRO A 230 5.43 -4.97 29.56
CA PRO A 230 6.23 -5.48 30.67
C PRO A 230 6.76 -6.89 30.39
N SER A 231 7.97 -7.18 30.86
CA SER A 231 8.56 -8.52 30.72
C SER A 231 7.60 -9.58 31.26
N GLY A 232 7.38 -10.65 30.49
CA GLY A 232 6.48 -11.75 30.84
C GLY A 232 5.01 -11.54 30.45
N THR A 233 4.64 -10.37 29.90
CA THR A 233 3.29 -10.16 29.34
C THR A 233 3.09 -11.07 28.13
N VAL A 234 2.04 -11.89 28.16
CA VAL A 234 1.61 -12.71 27.03
C VAL A 234 0.52 -11.94 26.28
N ASP A 235 0.89 -11.35 25.14
CA ASP A 235 -0.06 -10.83 24.15
C ASP A 235 0.06 -11.72 22.91
N ASP A 236 -1.04 -12.39 22.56
CA ASP A 236 -1.10 -13.22 21.35
C ASP A 236 -1.11 -12.36 20.08
N ARG A 237 -1.32 -11.05 20.25
CA ARG A 237 -1.43 -9.99 19.22
C ARG A 237 -2.61 -10.17 18.30
N THR A 238 -3.63 -10.89 18.74
CA THR A 238 -4.90 -11.01 18.01
C THR A 238 -5.62 -9.65 18.07
N ARG A 239 -6.08 -9.15 16.93
CA ARG A 239 -6.73 -7.83 16.80
C ARG A 239 -7.98 -7.92 15.90
N ASN A 240 -8.80 -8.95 16.12
CA ASN A 240 -10.07 -9.20 15.40
C ASN A 240 -11.19 -8.24 15.80
#